data_AF-A0A8J3F6T9-F1
#
_entry.id   AF-A0A8J3F6T9-F1
#
_cell.length_a   1.000
_cell.length_b   1.000
_cell.length_c   1.000
_cell.angle_alpha   90.00
_cell.angle_beta   90.00
_cell.angle_gamma   90.00
#
_symmetry.space_group_name_H-M   'P 1'
#
loop_
_entity.id
_entity.type
_entity.pdbx_description
1 polymer ?
#
loop_
_entity_poly.entity_id
_entity_poly.type
_entity_poly.pdbx_seq_one_letter_code
_entity_poly.pdbx_strand_id
1 'polypeptide(L)' 'MTVIEEFKVKNASGKVVILQHIGKGISYLDFGNTHLPRDFEGYRVKYTDRVAEPKSDGTFELRDSHEAFSRL' A
#
# COMPACT_ATOMS: atom_id res chain seq x y z
N MET A 1 -14.12 -1.52 -2.96
CA MET A 1 -12.98 -0.68 -2.54
C MET A 1 -12.92 0.60 -3.35
N THR A 2 -12.29 1.65 -2.83
CA THR A 2 -11.90 2.85 -3.58
C THR A 2 -10.44 3.18 -3.31
N VAL A 3 -9.72 3.75 -4.27
CA VAL A 3 -8.40 4.33 -4.01
C VAL A 3 -8.64 5.75 -3.48
N ILE A 4 -8.45 5.95 -2.18
CA ILE A 4 -8.60 7.25 -1.53
C ILE A 4 -7.45 8.17 -1.97
N GLU A 5 -6.24 7.61 -2.02
CA GLU A 5 -5.01 8.35 -2.22
C GLU A 5 -3.93 7.42 -2.80
N GLU A 6 -3.01 8.00 -3.58
CA GLU A 6 -1.81 7.35 -4.07
C GLU A 6 -0.59 8.24 -3.83
N PHE A 7 0.48 7.69 -3.25
CA PHE A 7 1.70 8.44 -2.95
C PHE A 7 2.95 7.56 -3.00
N LYS A 8 4.12 8.20 -3.20
CA LYS A 8 5.41 7.52 -3.23
C LYS A 8 6.00 7.45 -1.83
N VAL A 9 6.63 6.32 -1.53
CA VAL A 9 7.38 6.09 -0.30
C VAL A 9 8.75 5.48 -0.62
N LYS A 10 9.74 5.72 0.25
CA LYS A 10 11.13 5.29 0.06
C LYS A 10 11.67 4.60 1.31
N ASN A 11 12.41 3.50 1.14
CA ASN A 11 13.09 2.82 2.24
C ASN A 11 14.54 3.30 2.42
N ALA A 12 15.21 2.81 3.47
CA ALA A 12 16.60 3.16 3.79
C ALA A 12 17.59 2.81 2.66
N SER A 13 17.35 1.73 1.91
CA SER A 13 18.17 1.31 0.77
C SER A 13 17.95 2.15 -0.49
N GLY A 14 17.03 3.11 -0.45
CA GLY A 14 16.71 4.00 -1.56
C GLY A 14 15.66 3.47 -2.53
N LYS A 15 15.08 2.30 -2.28
CA LYS A 15 13.99 1.72 -3.07
C LYS A 15 12.73 2.56 -2.90
N VAL A 16 12.12 2.93 -4.01
CA VAL A 16 10.87 3.70 -4.05
C VAL A 16 9.73 2.79 -4.49
N VAL A 17 8.62 2.82 -3.77
CA VAL A 17 7.37 2.16 -4.15
C VAL A 17 6.20 3.14 -4.07
N ILE A 18 5.08 2.76 -4.66
CA ILE A 18 3.86 3.56 -4.64
C ILE A 18 2.86 2.86 -3.72
N LEU A 19 2.40 3.56 -2.69
CA LEU A 19 1.31 3.09 -1.83
C LEU A 19 -0.02 3.66 -2.31
N GLN A 20 -1.03 2.80 -2.30
CA GLN A 20 -2.42 3.18 -2.49
C GLN A 20 -3.18 2.95 -1.20
N HIS A 21 -3.79 4.01 -0.68
CA HIS A 21 -4.72 3.94 0.42
C HIS A 21 -6.08 3.45 -0.12
N ILE A 22 -6.44 2.23 0.27
CA ILE A 22 -7.67 1.55 -0.13
C ILE A 22 -8.71 1.74 0.97
N GLY A 23 -9.83 2.35 0.60
CA GLY A 23 -10.99 2.54 1.46
C GLY A 23 -12.21 1.73 1.01
N LYS A 24 -13.28 1.83 1.79
CA LYS A 24 -14.61 1.33 1.41
C LYS A 24 -15.16 2.11 0.20
N GLY A 25 -15.82 1.42 -0.74
CA GLY A 25 -16.38 2.04 -1.94
C GLY A 25 -16.51 1.07 -3.12
N ILE A 26 -16.74 1.60 -4.33
CA ILE A 26 -16.72 0.83 -5.58
C ILE A 26 -15.70 1.50 -6.50
N SER A 27 -14.68 0.75 -6.90
CA SER A 27 -13.61 1.18 -7.80
C SER A 27 -13.04 -0.06 -8.43
N TYR A 28 -12.67 0.06 -9.70
CA TYR A 28 -11.91 -0.95 -10.40
C TYR A 28 -10.46 -0.83 -9.94
N LEU A 29 -10.01 -1.75 -9.09
CA LEU A 29 -8.58 -1.93 -8.87
C LEU A 29 -8.00 -2.55 -10.15
N ASP A 30 -6.73 -2.29 -10.46
CA ASP A 30 -6.02 -3.08 -11.46
C ASP A 30 -5.96 -4.55 -10.98
N PHE A 31 -6.97 -5.33 -11.37
CA PHE A 31 -7.25 -6.69 -10.91
C PHE A 31 -6.22 -7.73 -11.38
N GLY A 32 -5.26 -7.36 -12.23
CA GLY A 32 -4.32 -8.30 -12.85
C GLY A 32 -3.29 -8.90 -11.87
N ASN A 33 -2.91 -8.17 -10.81
CA ASN A 33 -1.83 -8.56 -9.89
C ASN A 33 -2.20 -8.37 -8.40
N THR A 34 -3.49 -8.36 -8.06
CA THR A 34 -3.92 -8.00 -6.70
C THR A 34 -5.13 -8.80 -6.22
N HIS A 35 -4.89 -9.71 -5.29
CA HIS A 35 -5.84 -10.56 -4.58
C HIS A 35 -6.07 -10.01 -3.17
N LEU A 36 -6.91 -8.99 -3.07
CA LEU A 36 -7.33 -8.45 -1.78
C LEU A 36 -8.76 -8.91 -1.44
N PRO A 37 -9.06 -9.18 -0.15
CA PRO A 37 -10.43 -9.41 0.30
C PRO A 37 -11.37 -8.29 -0.14
N ARG A 38 -12.62 -8.60 -0.49
CA ARG A 38 -13.58 -7.61 -1.02
C ARG A 38 -13.79 -6.39 -0.10
N ASP A 39 -13.60 -6.60 1.19
CA ASP A 39 -13.78 -5.66 2.30
C ASP A 39 -12.46 -5.09 2.84
N PHE A 40 -11.32 -5.36 2.19
CA PHE A 40 -10.03 -4.84 2.65
C PHE A 40 -9.98 -3.31 2.62
N GLU A 41 -9.46 -2.77 3.71
CA GLU A 41 -9.22 -1.36 3.96
C GLU A 41 -7.80 -1.22 4.54
N GLY A 42 -7.00 -0.32 4.00
CA GLY A 42 -5.60 -0.16 4.39
C GLY A 42 -4.71 0.23 3.21
N TYR A 43 -3.41 -0.02 3.32
CA TYR A 43 -2.45 0.39 2.30
C TYR A 43 -1.96 -0.81 1.51
N ARG A 44 -1.92 -0.69 0.18
CA ARG A 44 -1.30 -1.68 -0.71
C ARG A 44 -0.17 -1.06 -1.51
N VAL A 45 0.77 -1.90 -1.93
CA VAL A 45 1.81 -1.51 -2.89
C VAL A 45 1.24 -1.68 -4.31
N LYS A 46 1.23 -0.60 -5.08
CA LYS A 46 0.72 -0.59 -6.46
C LYS A 46 1.41 -1.66 -7.32
N TYR A 47 0.63 -2.30 -8.20
CA TYR A 47 1.07 -3.36 -9.11
C TYR A 47 1.52 -4.67 -8.45
N THR A 48 1.22 -4.87 -7.17
CA THR A 48 1.57 -6.09 -6.42
C THR A 48 0.44 -6.53 -5.49
N ASP A 49 0.56 -7.74 -4.94
CA ASP A 49 -0.29 -8.28 -3.86
C ASP A 49 0.15 -7.82 -2.45
N ARG A 50 1.19 -6.98 -2.34
CA ARG A 50 1.78 -6.63 -1.05
C ARG A 50 0.98 -5.56 -0.35
N VAL A 51 0.84 -5.70 0.96
CA VAL A 51 0.15 -4.75 1.83
C VAL A 51 1.12 -4.12 2.81
N ALA A 52 0.87 -2.85 3.12
CA ALA A 52 1.64 -2.07 4.06
C ALA A 52 0.78 -1.72 5.28
N GLU A 53 1.40 -1.73 6.45
CA GLU A 53 0.80 -1.25 7.69
C GLU A 53 1.41 0.11 8.07
N PRO A 54 0.58 1.12 8.36
CA PRO A 54 1.09 2.36 8.92
C PRO A 54 1.57 2.12 10.36
N LYS A 55 2.72 2.70 10.71
CA LYS A 55 3.27 2.70 12.07
C LYS A 55 3.01 4.04 12.75
N SER A 56 3.09 4.06 14.08
CA SER A 56 2.85 5.26 14.89
C SER A 56 3.84 6.40 14.64
N ASP A 57 5.02 6.09 14.09
CA ASP A 57 6.06 7.04 13.72
C ASP A 57 5.87 7.67 12.33
N GLY A 58 4.79 7.31 11.62
CA GLY A 58 4.48 7.81 10.28
C GLY A 58 5.14 7.02 9.15
N THR A 59 5.86 5.94 9.46
CA THR A 59 6.39 5.00 8.47
C THR A 59 5.35 3.95 8.05
N PHE A 60 5.64 3.26 6.95
CA PHE A 60 4.81 2.18 6.41
C PHE A 60 5.66 0.92 6.32
N GLU A 61 5.25 -0.14 7.01
CA GLU A 61 5.96 -1.43 7.01
C GLU A 61 5.25 -2.43 6.10
N LEU A 62 5.98 -3.09 5.21
CA LEU A 62 5.42 -4.16 4.40
C LEU A 62 5.23 -5.43 5.23
N ARG A 63 4.02 -5.99 5.23
CA ARG A 63 3.68 -7.17 6.05
C ARG A 63 4.55 -8.38 5.76
N ASP A 64 4.97 -8.56 4.51
CA ASP A 64 5.66 -9.77 4.07
C ASP A 64 7.19 -9.72 4.23
N SER A 65 7.80 -8.53 4.20
CA SER A 65 9.27 -8.39 4.31
C SER A 65 9.75 -7.59 5.52
N HIS A 66 8.84 -6.98 6.28
CA HIS A 66 9.16 -6.04 7.36
C HIS A 66 10.02 -4.84 6.90
N GLU A 67 10.07 -4.58 5.60
CA GLU A 67 10.72 -3.37 5.08
C GLU A 67 9.90 -2.14 5.47
N ALA A 68 10.56 -1.18 6.13
CA ALA A 68 9.97 0.11 6.47
C ALA A 68 10.21 1.15 5.37
N PHE A 69 9.18 1.92 5.05
CA PHE A 69 9.17 2.98 4.07
C PHE A 69 8.69 4.29 4.70
N SER A 70 9.25 5.40 4.26
CA SER A 70 8.83 6.75 4.65
C SER A 70 8.29 7.52 3.45
N ARG A 71 7.32 8.40 3.68
CA ARG A 71 6.79 9.28 2.64
C ARG A 71 7.89 10.20 2.09
N LEU A 72 7.91 10.38 0.78
CA LEU A 72 8.78 11.37 0.11
C LEU A 72 8.26 12.80 0.32
#